data_AF-A0A3D2L969-F1
#
_entry.id   AF-A0A3D2L969-F1
#
_cell.length_a   1.000
_cell.length_b   1.000
_cell.length_c   1.000
_cell.angle_alpha   90.00
_cell.angle_beta   90.00
_cell.angle_gamma   90.00
#
_symmetry.space_group_name_H-M   'P 1'
#
loop_
_entity.id
_entity.type
_entity.pdbx_description
1 polymer ?
#
loop_
_entity_poly.entity_id
_entity_poly.type
_entity_poly.pdbx_seq_one_letter_code
_entity_poly.pdbx_strand_id
1 'polypeptide(L)'
;VPVAELVPDEIFFDHLANRRFPAGAFIRPEAEFDYLQEPDIFHDIFGHVPMLADPVFADFMEAYGKGGQRAMQLGQLHNLARLYWYTVEFGLIREAGGLRIYGAGILS
;
A
#
# COMPACT_ATOMS: atom_id res chain seq x y z
N VAL A 1 11.09 -4.07 1.58
CA VAL A 1 11.65 -5.25 2.27
C VAL A 1 10.87 -6.47 1.80
N PRO A 2 11.53 -7.56 1.41
CA PRO A 2 10.83 -8.75 0.93
C PRO A 2 10.07 -9.43 2.07
N VAL A 3 8.83 -9.84 1.82
CA VAL A 3 8.00 -10.64 2.73
C VAL A 3 7.48 -11.87 1.99
N ALA A 4 7.38 -13.00 2.68
CA ALA A 4 6.97 -14.26 2.05
C ALA A 4 5.46 -14.33 1.76
N GLU A 5 4.67 -13.75 2.67
CA GLU A 5 3.20 -13.76 2.66
C GLU A 5 2.69 -12.45 3.26
N LEU A 6 1.36 -12.31 3.38
CA LEU A 6 0.74 -11.22 4.10
C LEU A 6 1.28 -11.17 5.54
N VAL A 7 1.93 -10.06 5.90
CA VAL A 7 2.49 -9.89 7.24
C VAL A 7 1.41 -9.46 8.23
N PRO A 8 1.53 -9.85 9.52
CA PRO A 8 0.66 -9.33 10.57
C PRO A 8 0.62 -7.80 10.60
N ASP A 9 -0.55 -7.23 10.94
CA ASP A 9 -0.77 -5.77 10.99
C ASP A 9 0.33 -5.02 11.77
N GLU A 10 0.73 -5.55 12.92
CA GLU A 10 1.78 -4.94 13.76
C GLU A 10 3.10 -4.76 13.00
N ILE A 11 3.50 -5.79 12.27
CA ILE A 11 4.73 -5.82 11.48
C ILE A 11 4.61 -4.89 10.28
N PHE A 12 3.45 -4.91 9.60
CA PHE A 12 3.16 -3.99 8.50
C PHE A 12 3.29 -2.52 8.93
N PHE A 13 2.62 -2.14 10.01
CA PHE A 13 2.64 -0.76 10.49
C PHE A 13 4.00 -0.33 11.03
N ASP A 14 4.77 -1.21 11.67
CA ASP A 14 6.16 -0.91 12.05
C ASP A 14 7.03 -0.62 10.83
N HIS A 15 6.91 -1.42 9.77
CA HIS A 15 7.66 -1.19 8.54
C HIS A 15 7.37 0.20 7.97
N LEU A 16 6.08 0.55 7.80
CA LEU A 16 5.69 1.86 7.26
C LEU A 16 6.15 3.01 8.17
N ALA A 17 5.98 2.88 9.49
CA ALA A 17 6.39 3.90 10.46
C ALA A 17 7.91 4.21 10.42
N ASN A 18 8.70 3.27 9.89
CA ASN A 18 10.14 3.39 9.75
C ASN A 18 10.60 3.45 8.28
N ARG A 19 9.72 3.92 7.38
CA ARG A 19 10.02 4.13 5.94
C ARG A 19 10.53 2.88 5.22
N ARG A 20 10.04 1.71 5.63
CA ARG A 20 10.26 0.43 4.95
C ARG A 20 8.93 0.00 4.35
N PHE A 21 8.86 -0.22 3.04
CA PHE A 21 7.66 -0.78 2.42
C PHE A 21 7.80 -2.31 2.30
N PRO A 22 6.94 -3.13 2.93
CA PRO A 22 6.95 -4.58 2.75
C PRO A 22 6.36 -4.95 1.38
N ALA A 23 7.02 -5.86 0.66
CA ALA A 23 6.58 -6.30 -0.66
C ALA A 23 6.70 -7.83 -0.79
N GLY A 24 5.66 -8.47 -1.33
CA GLY A 24 5.59 -9.90 -1.59
C GLY A 24 6.76 -10.35 -2.46
N ALA A 25 7.42 -11.43 -2.04
CA ALA A 25 8.58 -11.99 -2.72
C ALA A 25 8.20 -13.13 -3.68
N PHE A 26 7.03 -13.04 -4.32
CA PHE A 26 6.54 -13.99 -5.32
C PHE A 26 5.89 -13.23 -6.48
N ILE A 27 5.80 -13.88 -7.64
CA ILE A 27 5.14 -13.35 -8.84
C ILE A 27 3.98 -14.27 -9.21
N ARG A 28 2.86 -13.70 -9.67
CA ARG A 28 1.71 -14.47 -10.17
C ARG A 28 2.12 -15.44 -11.29
N PRO A 29 1.49 -16.62 -11.37
CA PRO A 29 1.69 -17.53 -12.49
C PRO A 29 1.07 -16.96 -13.78
N GLU A 30 1.51 -17.45 -14.93
CA GLU A 30 0.98 -17.04 -16.24
C GLU A 30 -0.54 -17.25 -16.37
N ALA A 31 -1.08 -18.28 -15.73
CA ALA A 31 -2.53 -18.55 -15.73
C ALA A 31 -3.36 -17.44 -15.05
N GLU A 32 -2.74 -16.63 -14.21
CA GLU A 32 -3.37 -15.52 -13.46
C GLU A 32 -2.79 -14.16 -13.91
N PHE A 33 -2.19 -14.11 -15.11
CA PHE A 33 -1.52 -12.91 -15.61
C PHE A 33 -2.45 -11.68 -15.59
N ASP A 34 -3.67 -11.83 -16.09
CA ASP A 34 -4.67 -10.76 -16.19
C ASP A 34 -5.17 -10.28 -14.82
N TYR A 35 -5.21 -11.15 -13.82
CA TYR A 35 -5.66 -10.81 -12.48
C TYR A 35 -5.28 -11.89 -11.45
N LEU A 36 -4.68 -11.44 -10.35
CA LEU A 36 -4.48 -12.22 -9.13
C LEU A 36 -5.17 -11.50 -7.97
N GLN A 37 -5.86 -12.24 -7.11
CA GLN A 37 -6.56 -11.65 -5.97
C GLN A 37 -5.59 -11.26 -4.85
N GLU A 38 -4.56 -12.06 -4.61
CA GLU A 38 -3.48 -11.78 -3.66
C GLU A 38 -2.47 -10.76 -4.23
N PRO A 39 -1.90 -9.88 -3.40
CA PRO A 39 -0.86 -8.95 -3.82
C PRO A 39 0.45 -9.70 -4.09
N ASP A 40 0.90 -9.67 -5.34
CA ASP A 40 2.22 -10.18 -5.75
C ASP A 40 3.26 -9.06 -5.86
N ILE A 41 4.50 -9.42 -6.21
CA ILE A 41 5.59 -8.46 -6.37
C ILE A 41 5.30 -7.41 -7.45
N PHE A 42 4.52 -7.75 -8.48
CA PHE A 42 4.13 -6.77 -9.50
C PHE A 42 3.24 -5.71 -8.88
N HIS A 43 2.15 -6.10 -8.20
CA HIS A 43 1.31 -5.15 -7.48
C HIS A 43 2.10 -4.29 -6.49
N ASP A 44 2.89 -4.92 -5.62
CA ASP A 44 3.59 -4.22 -4.55
C ASP A 44 4.68 -3.28 -5.06
N ILE A 45 5.49 -3.72 -6.03
CA ILE A 45 6.61 -2.91 -6.53
C ILE A 45 6.17 -1.96 -7.64
N PHE A 46 5.42 -2.42 -8.63
CA PHE A 46 4.99 -1.57 -9.74
C PHE A 46 3.90 -0.59 -9.31
N GLY A 47 2.94 -1.03 -8.50
CA GLY A 47 1.80 -0.21 -8.07
C GLY A 47 2.16 0.82 -6.99
N HIS A 48 2.87 0.41 -5.93
CA HIS A 48 3.07 1.28 -4.76
C HIS A 48 4.38 2.08 -4.80
N VAL A 49 5.50 1.44 -5.15
CA VAL A 49 6.84 2.02 -4.94
C VAL A 49 7.10 3.32 -5.72
N PRO A 50 6.62 3.52 -6.97
CA PRO A 50 6.84 4.78 -7.67
C PRO A 50 6.32 6.01 -6.91
N MET A 51 5.16 5.90 -6.26
CA MET A 51 4.57 6.99 -5.48
C MET A 51 5.39 7.33 -4.23
N LEU A 52 6.16 6.37 -3.69
CA LEU A 52 7.05 6.61 -2.54
C LEU A 52 8.26 7.50 -2.89
N ALA A 53 8.52 7.77 -4.17
CA ALA A 53 9.52 8.75 -4.59
C ALA A 53 9.02 10.19 -4.40
N ASP A 54 7.71 10.41 -4.30
CA ASP A 54 7.15 11.70 -3.91
C ASP A 54 7.26 11.89 -2.39
N PRO A 55 7.91 12.95 -1.89
CA PRO A 55 8.16 13.12 -0.47
C PRO A 55 6.88 13.33 0.35
N VAL A 56 5.85 13.96 -0.22
CA VAL A 56 4.58 14.20 0.49
C VAL A 56 3.83 12.88 0.66
N PHE A 57 3.80 12.05 -0.37
CA PHE A 57 3.20 10.72 -0.30
C PHE A 57 3.98 9.79 0.63
N ALA A 58 5.31 9.84 0.58
CA ALA A 58 6.16 9.07 1.50
C ALA A 58 5.94 9.46 2.97
N ASP A 59 5.82 10.75 3.27
CA ASP A 59 5.52 11.25 4.61
C ASP A 59 4.11 10.84 5.06
N PHE A 60 3.14 10.82 4.15
CA PHE A 60 1.80 10.26 4.40
C PHE A 60 1.87 8.78 4.78
N MET A 61 2.65 7.97 4.05
CA MET A 61 2.81 6.53 4.35
C MET A 61 3.49 6.30 5.71
N GLU A 62 4.50 7.11 6.06
CA GLU A 62 5.14 7.06 7.37
C GLU A 62 4.16 7.42 8.50
N ALA A 63 3.38 8.50 8.30
CA ALA A 63 2.35 8.92 9.25
C ALA A 63 1.24 7.87 9.39
N TYR A 64 0.85 7.21 8.30
CA TYR A 64 -0.10 6.10 8.30
C TYR A 64 0.44 4.92 9.12
N GLY A 65 1.71 4.55 8.95
CA GLY A 65 2.40 3.55 9.77
C GLY A 65 2.29 3.82 11.27
N LYS A 66 2.68 5.04 11.69
CA LYS A 66 2.59 5.49 13.09
C LYS A 66 1.14 5.54 13.59
N GLY A 67 0.21 5.95 12.73
CA GLY A 67 -1.22 5.98 13.01
C GLY A 67 -1.79 4.58 13.26
N GLY A 68 -1.32 3.57 12.52
CA GLY A 68 -1.72 2.17 12.69
C GLY A 68 -1.38 1.62 14.06
N GLN A 69 -0.15 1.84 14.53
CA GLN A 69 0.28 1.44 15.87
C GLN A 69 -0.63 2.00 16.98
N ARG A 70 -1.07 3.26 16.84
CA ARG A 70 -2.07 3.87 17.74
C ARG A 70 -3.45 3.27 17.55
N ALA A 71 -3.90 3.07 16.31
CA ALA A 71 -5.22 2.53 16.00
C ALA A 71 -5.39 1.10 16.51
N MET A 72 -4.34 0.28 16.51
CA MET A 72 -4.31 -1.07 17.11
C MET A 72 -4.70 -1.02 18.58
N GLN A 73 -4.04 -0.14 19.36
CA GLN A 73 -4.29 0.01 20.79
C GLN A 73 -5.71 0.49 21.10
N LEU A 74 -6.36 1.16 20.15
CA LEU A 74 -7.71 1.68 20.28
C LEU A 74 -8.78 0.77 19.66
N GLY A 75 -8.40 -0.37 19.06
CA GLY A 75 -9.33 -1.26 18.33
C GLY A 75 -9.93 -0.64 17.07
N GLN A 76 -9.23 0.33 16.45
CA GLN A 76 -9.71 1.13 15.32
C GLN A 76 -9.04 0.80 13.98
N LEU A 77 -8.31 -0.32 13.89
CA LEU A 77 -7.61 -0.72 12.66
C LEU A 77 -8.51 -0.75 11.43
N HIS A 78 -9.75 -1.21 11.56
CA HIS A 78 -10.72 -1.29 10.47
C HIS A 78 -10.98 0.08 9.80
N ASN A 79 -10.86 1.18 10.53
CA ASN A 79 -11.00 2.52 9.96
C ASN A 79 -9.76 2.94 9.18
N LEU A 80 -8.56 2.57 9.63
CA LEU A 80 -7.34 2.79 8.84
C LEU A 80 -7.27 1.90 7.60
N ALA A 81 -7.70 0.64 7.69
CA ALA A 81 -7.79 -0.24 6.54
C ALA A 81 -8.66 0.38 5.43
N ARG A 82 -9.80 0.99 5.79
CA ARG A 82 -10.65 1.73 4.83
C ARG A 82 -9.95 2.96 4.27
N LEU A 83 -9.24 3.73 5.11
CA LEU A 83 -8.47 4.88 4.65
C LEU A 83 -7.44 4.45 3.60
N TYR A 84 -6.64 3.43 3.90
CA TYR A 84 -5.63 2.87 2.99
C TYR A 84 -6.25 2.37 1.68
N TRP A 85 -7.37 1.65 1.77
CA TRP A 85 -8.09 1.15 0.60
C TRP A 85 -8.57 2.27 -0.32
N TYR A 86 -9.21 3.30 0.24
CA TYR A 86 -9.75 4.42 -0.54
C TYR A 86 -8.72 5.50 -0.89
N THR A 87 -7.47 5.35 -0.46
CA THR A 87 -6.36 6.22 -0.88
C THR A 87 -5.26 5.44 -1.59
N VAL A 88 -4.43 4.72 -0.85
CA VAL A 88 -3.24 4.04 -1.37
C VAL A 88 -3.58 2.99 -2.43
N GLU A 89 -4.68 2.25 -2.26
CA GLU A 89 -5.06 1.19 -3.20
C GLU A 89 -5.90 1.69 -4.39
N PHE A 90 -6.93 2.50 -4.14
CA PHE A 90 -7.91 2.90 -5.17
C PHE A 90 -8.09 4.42 -5.31
N GLY A 91 -7.10 5.18 -4.91
CA GLY A 91 -7.14 6.63 -4.94
C GLY A 91 -7.07 7.25 -6.35
N LEU A 92 -7.86 8.31 -6.53
CA LEU A 92 -7.84 9.17 -7.70
C LEU A 92 -7.43 10.59 -7.31
N ILE A 93 -6.76 11.29 -8.22
CA ILE A 93 -6.31 12.67 -8.04
C ILE A 93 -6.74 13.54 -9.21
N ARG A 94 -7.07 14.81 -8.95
CA ARG A 94 -7.34 15.79 -10.02
C ARG A 94 -6.09 16.59 -10.29
N GLU A 95 -5.64 16.60 -11.53
CA GLU A 95 -4.47 17.34 -11.98
C GLU A 95 -4.75 17.96 -13.35
N ALA A 96 -4.33 19.23 -13.55
CA ALA A 96 -4.49 19.96 -14.81
C ALA A 96 -5.92 19.91 -15.39
N GLY A 97 -6.94 19.91 -14.52
CA GLY A 97 -8.35 19.84 -14.89
C GLY A 97 -8.88 18.45 -15.27
N GLY A 98 -8.02 17.41 -15.25
CA GLY A 98 -8.39 16.03 -15.52
C GLY A 98 -8.35 15.14 -14.26
N LEU A 99 -8.98 13.97 -14.34
CA LEU A 99 -8.85 12.91 -13.33
C LEU A 99 -7.66 12.01 -13.70
N ARG A 100 -6.89 11.61 -12.70
CA ARG A 100 -5.72 10.72 -12.78
C ARG A 100 -5.78 9.71 -11.64
N ILE A 101 -4.98 8.66 -11.75
CA ILE A 101 -4.91 7.56 -10.81
C ILE A 101 -3.62 7.70 -10.00
N TYR A 102 -3.69 7.44 -8.70
CA TYR A 102 -2.50 7.18 -7.88
C TYR A 102 -2.60 5.90 -7.06
N GLY A 103 -3.79 5.29 -6.97
CA GLY A 103 -4.01 4.04 -6.26
C GLY A 103 -3.31 2.86 -6.91
N ALA A 104 -2.50 2.13 -6.15
CA ALA A 104 -1.68 1.02 -6.62
C ALA A 104 -2.50 -0.14 -7.19
N GLY A 105 -3.64 -0.47 -6.59
CA GLY A 105 -4.56 -1.51 -7.07
C GLY A 105 -5.26 -1.17 -8.39
N ILE A 106 -5.22 0.09 -8.84
CA ILE A 106 -5.69 0.48 -10.18
C ILE A 106 -4.52 0.52 -11.17
N LEU A 107 -3.31 0.84 -10.71
CA LEU A 107 -2.12 0.95 -11.54
C LEU A 107 -1.57 -0.42 -11.99
N SER A 108 -1.91 -1.50 -11.29
CA SER A 108 -1.32 -2.85 -11.45
C SER A 108 -2.33 -3.93 -11.83
#